data_AF-A0A2M8F8R4-F1
#
_entry.id   AF-A0A2M8F8R4-F1
#
_cell.length_a   1.000
_cell.length_b   1.000
_cell.length_c   1.000
_cell.angle_alpha   90.00
_cell.angle_beta   90.00
_cell.angle_gamma   90.00
#
_symmetry.space_group_name_H-M   'P 1'
#
loop_
_entity.id
_entity.type
_entity.pdbx_description
1 polymer ?
#
loop_
_entity_poly.entity_id
_entity_poly.type
_entity_poly.pdbx_seq_one_letter_code
_entity_poly.pdbx_strand_id
1 'polypeptide(L)'
;MLYSRADVASSAYVYGCSEDTDCRTAQIYGGAALFVEPGMGPLALSTKNKFSPSYQFPEDLSRLDNVQPFVCVQRNAFTFTPAQTECLPSQNQPNTTVPEETAPSATPGCGNGVVDTGEQCDPSEANTKDVTQCSNLSYGQSCTYCSNACRIETVDSQAYCGNEVLDQKEFDVYESCEQRSDGTILVRQSDGTSAVESCDGFEHGTVSCTNSCSIYTNSCFNCGLSDTGATAKLSIVNPMLGKNNVFVADPFFRAYLNRYVTSRGNKTVIPVGITSFGAAELRGAITHVALKTGGLLRDPEAKIATQNVCSTECVGGDCANDGYFVTFANTATEQGADKFAYTVSGQTTSVTNEYVTSPSVPQGSVRVVIRWTRAEKDQNAHMLGYIYNKLYATPLIGYADTLTQSEYLCSDAVQESNATVPSACTPFESGMYIHPETGLENTFVQATTLDLDALSGVNAEPIAFAVRNQDGPIAPWKNKNIIVDVYTYHEGQTFNSIYAPTYSYQIKTAANTSSNAVALLWHVFTFVPQDKLLASEISSPIIEGTNYAIVPVESIETSDCDLQNNMYTNQESCS
;
A
#
# COMPACT_ATOMS: atom_id res chain seq x y z
N MET A 1 21.15 21.33 0.33
CA MET A 1 21.49 20.12 1.10
C MET A 1 22.93 20.23 1.59
N LEU A 2 23.18 19.91 2.86
CA LEU A 2 24.51 19.87 3.46
C LEU A 2 25.04 18.44 3.37
N TYR A 3 26.23 18.25 2.81
CA TYR A 3 26.90 16.94 2.83
C TYR A 3 28.11 16.99 3.76
N SER A 4 28.26 15.96 4.60
CA SER A 4 29.49 15.69 5.33
C SER A 4 30.18 14.47 4.74
N ARG A 5 31.45 14.60 4.38
CA ARG A 5 32.32 13.45 4.09
C ARG A 5 33.12 13.15 5.36
N ALA A 6 32.98 11.95 5.90
CA ALA A 6 33.78 11.50 7.03
C ALA A 6 35.08 10.88 6.50
N ASP A 7 36.17 11.64 6.56
CA ASP A 7 37.51 11.06 6.50
C ASP A 7 38.20 11.23 7.86
N VAL A 8 39.08 10.26 8.14
CA VAL A 8 39.67 9.95 9.45
C VAL A 8 40.49 11.12 10.01
N ALA A 9 39.84 12.02 10.76
CA ALA A 9 40.35 12.79 11.91
C ALA A 9 39.40 13.97 12.24
N SER A 10 38.41 13.74 13.11
CA SER A 10 37.71 14.73 13.97
C SER A 10 37.49 16.16 13.43
N SER A 11 37.12 16.31 12.16
CA SER A 11 36.80 17.61 11.54
C SER A 11 35.60 17.42 10.60
N ALA A 12 34.50 18.14 10.85
CA ALA A 12 33.38 18.19 9.92
C ALA A 12 33.53 19.42 9.02
N TYR A 13 33.53 19.21 7.70
CA TYR A 13 33.51 20.29 6.72
C TYR A 13 32.10 20.43 6.16
N VAL A 14 31.61 21.68 6.12
CA VAL A 14 30.31 22.07 5.59
C VAL A 14 30.54 22.81 4.27
N TYR A 15 29.97 22.29 3.18
CA TYR A 15 30.01 22.93 1.86
C TYR A 15 28.63 23.50 1.52
N GLY A 16 28.59 24.74 1.02
CA GLY A 16 27.41 25.30 0.35
C GLY A 16 27.58 25.15 -1.16
N CYS A 17 26.61 24.54 -1.86
CA CYS A 17 26.65 24.50 -3.32
C CYS A 17 26.34 25.92 -3.84
N SER A 18 27.38 26.64 -4.27
CA SER A 18 27.22 27.75 -5.20
C SER A 18 28.10 27.63 -6.46
N GLU A 19 29.15 26.79 -6.50
CA GLU A 19 30.01 26.65 -7.71
C GLU A 19 30.68 25.26 -7.91
N ASP A 20 30.05 24.15 -7.52
CA ASP A 20 30.64 22.81 -7.74
C ASP A 20 29.90 22.00 -8.83
N THR A 21 30.64 21.52 -9.83
CA THR A 21 30.18 20.69 -10.95
C THR A 21 29.74 19.28 -10.52
N ASP A 22 30.17 18.78 -9.37
CA ASP A 22 29.84 17.43 -8.88
C ASP A 22 28.47 17.34 -8.17
N CYS A 23 27.81 18.47 -7.92
CA CYS A 23 26.51 18.55 -7.24
C CYS A 23 25.33 18.11 -8.17
N ARG A 24 25.58 17.74 -9.44
CA ARG A 24 24.55 17.46 -10.48
C ARG A 24 23.94 16.04 -10.48
N THR A 25 24.41 15.10 -9.65
CA THR A 25 23.96 13.69 -9.70
C THR A 25 23.29 13.17 -8.43
N ALA A 26 23.03 14.02 -7.43
CA ALA A 26 22.42 13.59 -6.18
C ALA A 26 20.88 13.58 -6.23
N GLN A 27 20.27 12.37 -6.19
CA GLN A 27 18.84 12.17 -5.93
C GLN A 27 18.49 12.56 -4.48
N ILE A 28 17.34 13.24 -4.32
CA ILE A 28 16.84 13.79 -3.06
C ILE A 28 16.34 12.64 -2.15
N TYR A 29 16.90 12.52 -0.95
CA TYR A 29 16.31 11.75 0.16
C TYR A 29 15.95 12.69 1.31
N GLY A 30 14.82 12.40 1.97
CA GLY A 30 14.12 13.25 2.93
C GLY A 30 14.94 13.72 4.15
N GLY A 31 14.50 14.85 4.71
CA GLY A 31 15.25 15.65 5.69
C GLY A 31 15.57 14.97 7.02
N ALA A 32 16.73 15.31 7.56
CA ALA A 32 17.14 14.99 8.93
C ALA A 32 17.18 16.29 9.77
N ALA A 33 16.57 16.25 10.97
CA ALA A 33 16.75 17.28 11.99
C ALA A 33 18.04 17.00 12.77
N LEU A 34 18.91 18.01 12.90
CA LEU A 34 20.12 17.94 13.71
C LEU A 34 19.82 18.42 15.14
N PHE A 35 19.87 17.51 16.10
CA PHE A 35 19.90 17.84 17.53
C PHE A 35 21.36 17.97 17.99
N VAL A 36 21.70 19.09 18.63
CA VAL A 36 22.98 19.28 19.31
C VAL A 36 22.74 19.15 20.81
N GLU A 37 23.33 18.12 21.44
CA GLU A 37 23.28 17.94 22.89
C GLU A 37 24.19 18.96 23.62
N PRO A 38 23.79 19.44 24.82
CA PRO A 38 24.60 20.37 25.60
C PRO A 38 25.74 19.62 26.31
N GLY A 39 26.97 19.78 25.85
CA GLY A 39 28.14 19.20 26.51
C GLY A 39 29.50 19.36 25.83
N MET A 40 29.57 19.86 24.59
CA MET A 40 30.85 20.06 23.91
C MET A 40 31.37 21.48 24.09
N GLY A 41 32.61 21.60 24.57
CA GLY A 41 33.33 22.86 24.78
C GLY A 41 33.56 23.66 23.47
N PRO A 42 34.14 24.88 23.57
CA PRO A 42 34.06 25.87 22.50
C PRO A 42 34.78 25.41 21.23
N LEU A 43 34.04 25.33 20.13
CA LEU A 43 34.60 25.17 18.79
C LEU A 43 35.25 26.49 18.37
N ALA A 44 36.55 26.46 18.08
CA ALA A 44 37.29 27.60 17.58
C ALA A 44 36.87 27.92 16.12
N LEU A 45 36.22 29.06 15.92
CA LEU A 45 35.99 29.61 14.58
C LEU A 45 37.31 30.17 14.01
N SER A 46 37.84 29.52 12.99
CA SER A 46 38.88 30.08 12.13
C SER A 46 38.22 30.89 11.02
N THR A 47 38.15 32.21 11.17
CA THR A 47 37.74 33.11 10.09
C THR A 47 38.89 33.31 9.12
N LYS A 48 38.93 32.54 8.02
CA LYS A 48 39.63 32.98 6.81
C LYS A 48 38.73 33.97 6.07
N ASN A 49 39.00 35.25 6.28
CA ASN A 49 38.49 36.35 5.46
C ASN A 49 38.70 36.06 3.98
N LYS A 50 37.61 35.95 3.22
CA LYS A 50 37.47 36.43 1.84
C LYS A 50 35.98 36.38 1.45
N PHE A 51 35.24 37.39 1.87
CA PHE A 51 34.04 37.83 1.17
C PHE A 51 34.09 39.35 1.10
N SER A 52 34.51 39.86 -0.07
CA SER A 52 34.14 41.19 -0.52
C SER A 52 32.80 41.03 -1.23
N PRO A 53 31.75 41.78 -0.88
CA PRO A 53 30.59 41.89 -1.75
C PRO A 53 30.91 42.91 -2.84
N SER A 54 31.22 42.44 -4.04
CA SER A 54 31.13 43.25 -5.26
C SER A 54 29.86 42.85 -6.00
N TYR A 55 28.74 43.47 -5.63
CA TYR A 55 27.60 43.65 -6.51
C TYR A 55 27.58 45.13 -6.92
N GLN A 56 27.87 45.40 -8.19
CA GLN A 56 27.50 46.66 -8.82
C GLN A 56 26.02 46.54 -9.22
N PHE A 57 25.18 47.43 -8.67
CA PHE A 57 23.86 47.69 -9.23
C PHE A 57 24.02 48.48 -10.54
N PRO A 58 23.31 48.12 -11.61
CA PRO A 58 22.95 49.11 -12.60
C PRO A 58 21.80 49.98 -12.07
N GLU A 59 21.93 51.26 -12.41
CA GLU A 59 20.86 52.25 -12.58
C GLU A 59 20.39 53.10 -11.38
N ASP A 60 20.67 54.39 -11.54
CA ASP A 60 19.75 55.52 -11.39
C ASP A 60 18.39 55.17 -10.79
N LEU A 61 18.20 55.51 -9.51
CA LEU A 61 16.90 55.92 -8.98
C LEU A 61 17.15 57.00 -7.91
N SER A 62 16.85 58.23 -8.32
CA SER A 62 16.82 59.41 -7.46
C SER A 62 15.77 59.26 -6.36
N ARG A 63 16.25 59.20 -5.12
CA ARG A 63 15.78 59.93 -3.92
C ARG A 63 14.26 60.24 -3.82
N LEU A 64 13.57 59.47 -2.98
CA LEU A 64 12.39 59.89 -2.22
C LEU A 64 12.64 59.53 -0.74
N ASP A 65 12.83 60.55 0.07
CA ASP A 65 13.02 60.48 1.53
C ASP A 65 11.66 60.16 2.20
N ASN A 66 11.56 59.07 2.97
CA ASN A 66 10.75 58.93 4.20
C ASN A 66 10.57 57.46 4.65
N VAL A 67 11.49 56.93 5.46
CA VAL A 67 11.17 55.82 6.40
C VAL A 67 11.98 56.02 7.69
N GLN A 68 11.26 56.15 8.80
CA GLN A 68 11.80 56.25 10.18
C GLN A 68 12.29 54.88 10.70
N PRO A 69 13.33 54.81 11.55
CA PRO A 69 13.88 53.55 12.06
C PRO A 69 13.18 53.07 13.35
N PHE A 70 12.89 51.77 13.46
CA PHE A 70 12.50 51.14 14.73
C PHE A 70 13.71 50.54 15.44
N VAL A 71 13.84 50.85 16.73
CA VAL A 71 14.76 50.24 17.70
C VAL A 71 13.95 49.29 18.57
N CYS A 72 14.35 48.02 18.69
CA CYS A 72 13.73 47.06 19.60
C CYS A 72 14.36 47.15 21.00
N VAL A 73 13.52 47.32 22.04
CA VAL A 73 13.89 47.09 23.45
C VAL A 73 12.80 46.22 24.10
N GLN A 74 13.23 45.19 24.85
CA GLN A 74 12.36 44.27 25.60
C GLN A 74 11.72 44.92 26.86
N ARG A 75 10.46 44.56 27.19
CA ARG A 75 10.06 43.95 28.49
C ARG A 75 8.53 43.64 28.59
N ASN A 76 8.26 42.42 29.09
CA ASN A 76 7.24 41.91 30.02
C ASN A 76 5.74 42.33 29.97
N ALA A 77 4.90 41.32 29.70
CA ALA A 77 3.62 40.91 30.33
C ALA A 77 2.61 41.96 30.88
N PHE A 78 1.36 41.96 30.36
CA PHE A 78 0.10 41.51 31.02
C PHE A 78 -1.16 41.74 30.11
N THR A 79 -1.97 40.68 30.02
CA THR A 79 -3.44 40.45 29.84
C THR A 79 -4.43 41.35 29.04
N PHE A 80 -5.22 40.65 28.18
CA PHE A 80 -6.49 40.91 27.44
C PHE A 80 -7.58 41.78 28.13
N THR A 81 -8.58 42.45 27.49
CA THR A 81 -9.33 42.48 26.18
C THR A 81 -10.27 43.73 26.24
N PRO A 82 -11.26 43.99 25.33
CA PRO A 82 -11.18 44.46 23.93
C PRO A 82 -12.01 45.75 23.70
N ALA A 83 -11.54 46.75 22.95
CA ALA A 83 -12.46 47.78 22.45
C ALA A 83 -11.90 48.53 21.23
N GLN A 84 -12.63 48.38 20.13
CA GLN A 84 -12.97 49.40 19.14
C GLN A 84 -11.81 50.19 18.50
N THR A 85 -11.48 49.74 17.30
CA THR A 85 -10.75 50.50 16.28
C THR A 85 -11.68 51.56 15.68
N GLU A 86 -11.54 52.81 16.10
CA GLU A 86 -11.94 53.98 15.31
C GLU A 86 -10.81 55.01 15.36
N CYS A 87 -10.19 55.27 14.20
CA CYS A 87 -9.19 56.30 14.04
C CYS A 87 -9.89 57.65 13.84
N LEU A 88 -9.63 58.60 14.75
CA LEU A 88 -9.87 60.03 14.55
C LEU A 88 -8.50 60.73 14.41
N PRO A 89 -8.28 61.57 13.37
CA PRO A 89 -7.03 62.28 13.19
C PRO A 89 -6.91 63.52 14.09
N SER A 90 -5.68 63.77 14.57
CA SER A 90 -5.32 64.84 15.50
C SER A 90 -5.08 66.19 14.83
N GLN A 91 -5.29 67.23 15.62
CA GLN A 91 -5.22 68.64 15.29
C GLN A 91 -3.80 69.24 15.16
N ASN A 92 -3.67 70.14 14.18
CA ASN A 92 -3.12 71.51 14.19
C ASN A 92 -1.96 71.90 15.13
N GLN A 93 -0.83 72.27 14.53
CA GLN A 93 -0.41 73.67 14.28
C GLN A 93 0.81 73.66 13.31
N PRO A 94 1.04 74.68 12.44
CA PRO A 94 1.15 76.10 12.83
C PRO A 94 0.60 77.15 11.85
N ASN A 95 0.35 78.33 12.43
CA ASN A 95 0.18 79.62 11.75
C ASN A 95 1.39 79.95 10.87
N THR A 96 1.17 80.14 9.57
CA THR A 96 1.90 81.14 8.77
C THR A 96 1.03 81.60 7.61
N THR A 97 0.79 82.90 7.60
CA THR A 97 0.00 83.73 6.69
C THR A 97 0.61 83.89 5.30
N VAL A 98 -0.15 83.64 4.22
CA VAL A 98 -0.13 84.38 2.94
C VAL A 98 -1.50 84.19 2.25
N PRO A 99 -1.89 85.00 1.24
CA PRO A 99 -3.11 85.78 1.25
C PRO A 99 -4.25 85.14 0.44
N GLU A 100 -5.47 85.54 0.80
CA GLU A 100 -6.67 85.67 -0.04
C GLU A 100 -6.50 85.25 -1.51
N GLU A 101 -6.79 83.98 -1.81
CA GLU A 101 -7.03 83.52 -3.17
C GLU A 101 -8.49 83.04 -3.27
N THR A 102 -9.21 83.83 -4.06
CA THR A 102 -10.57 83.65 -4.53
C THR A 102 -11.01 82.19 -4.68
N ALA A 103 -12.07 81.82 -3.98
CA ALA A 103 -12.82 80.60 -4.22
C ALA A 103 -13.44 80.62 -5.64
N PRO A 104 -13.15 79.63 -6.50
CA PRO A 104 -14.13 79.15 -7.43
C PRO A 104 -15.02 78.15 -6.68
N SER A 105 -16.31 78.43 -6.62
CA SER A 105 -17.33 77.43 -6.28
C SER A 105 -17.23 76.28 -7.28
N ALA A 106 -16.39 75.27 -7.03
CA ALA A 106 -16.44 74.01 -7.75
C ALA A 106 -17.66 73.25 -7.23
N THR A 107 -18.67 73.11 -8.08
CA THR A 107 -19.74 72.15 -7.90
C THR A 107 -19.15 70.77 -7.56
N PRO A 108 -19.67 70.05 -6.55
CA PRO A 108 -19.29 68.67 -6.29
C PRO A 108 -19.39 67.87 -7.59
N GLY A 109 -18.32 67.20 -7.98
CA GLY A 109 -18.29 66.57 -9.30
C GLY A 109 -16.95 66.01 -9.68
N CYS A 110 -17.02 64.78 -10.17
CA CYS A 110 -15.88 63.98 -10.57
C CYS A 110 -14.91 64.70 -11.50
N GLY A 111 -13.63 64.70 -11.12
CA GLY A 111 -12.54 65.34 -11.85
C GLY A 111 -12.27 66.77 -11.39
N ASN A 112 -12.71 67.15 -10.18
CA ASN A 112 -12.42 68.46 -9.58
C ASN A 112 -11.14 68.46 -8.73
N GLY A 113 -10.49 67.30 -8.60
CA GLY A 113 -9.26 67.11 -7.84
C GLY A 113 -9.46 66.87 -6.35
N VAL A 114 -10.70 66.67 -5.90
CA VAL A 114 -11.07 66.43 -4.51
C VAL A 114 -12.11 65.31 -4.45
N VAL A 115 -11.86 64.25 -3.68
CA VAL A 115 -12.83 63.14 -3.52
C VAL A 115 -14.08 63.63 -2.78
N ASP A 116 -15.19 63.78 -3.51
CA ASP A 116 -16.45 64.25 -2.98
C ASP A 116 -17.31 63.11 -2.38
N THR A 117 -18.39 63.50 -1.68
CA THR A 117 -19.34 62.53 -1.11
C THR A 117 -20.01 61.71 -2.21
N GLY A 118 -19.72 60.40 -2.26
CA GLY A 118 -20.24 59.46 -3.25
C GLY A 118 -19.22 58.97 -4.28
N GLU A 119 -18.00 59.52 -4.24
CA GLU A 119 -16.85 59.13 -5.06
C GLU A 119 -15.93 58.16 -4.31
N GLN A 120 -15.22 57.29 -5.03
CA GLN A 120 -14.19 56.41 -4.44
C GLN A 120 -12.76 56.95 -4.65
N CYS A 121 -12.59 57.84 -5.64
CA CYS A 121 -11.35 58.47 -6.07
C CYS A 121 -11.72 59.66 -6.96
N ASP A 122 -10.80 60.60 -7.21
CA ASP A 122 -10.97 61.66 -8.22
C ASP A 122 -9.80 61.59 -9.24
N PRO A 123 -10.07 61.54 -10.55
CA PRO A 123 -9.03 61.38 -11.57
C PRO A 123 -8.10 62.58 -11.72
N SER A 124 -8.47 63.76 -11.20
CA SER A 124 -7.63 64.96 -11.17
C SER A 124 -6.91 65.15 -9.83
N GLU A 125 -7.10 64.23 -8.87
CA GLU A 125 -6.36 64.22 -7.61
C GLU A 125 -4.88 63.87 -7.88
N ALA A 126 -3.98 64.55 -7.16
CA ALA A 126 -2.55 64.31 -7.29
C ALA A 126 -2.18 62.87 -6.90
N ASN A 127 -1.42 62.19 -7.77
CA ASN A 127 -0.98 60.79 -7.66
C ASN A 127 -2.06 59.72 -7.94
N THR A 128 -3.24 60.11 -8.41
CA THR A 128 -4.22 59.16 -8.94
C THR A 128 -3.84 58.75 -10.36
N LYS A 129 -3.88 57.45 -10.64
CA LYS A 129 -3.64 56.94 -12.00
C LYS A 129 -4.86 57.14 -12.88
N ASP A 130 -4.64 57.49 -14.15
CA ASP A 130 -5.65 57.41 -15.20
C ASP A 130 -5.56 56.09 -16.00
N VAL A 131 -6.54 55.85 -16.87
CA VAL A 131 -6.61 54.64 -17.69
C VAL A 131 -5.41 54.45 -18.62
N THR A 132 -4.79 55.54 -19.10
CA THR A 132 -3.64 55.47 -20.01
C THR A 132 -2.37 55.02 -19.30
N GLN A 133 -2.27 55.24 -17.99
CA GLN A 133 -1.19 54.72 -17.16
C GLN A 133 -1.34 53.22 -16.85
N CYS A 134 -2.49 52.62 -17.15
CA CYS A 134 -2.77 51.20 -16.99
C CYS A 134 -2.88 50.44 -18.33
N SER A 135 -2.54 51.03 -19.48
CA SER A 135 -2.80 50.41 -20.79
C SER A 135 -1.70 49.49 -21.32
N ASN A 136 -0.51 49.46 -20.72
CA ASN A 136 0.65 48.68 -21.17
C ASN A 136 1.27 47.86 -20.01
N LEU A 137 0.46 47.02 -19.39
CA LEU A 137 0.89 46.20 -18.25
C LEU A 137 1.82 45.07 -18.71
N SER A 138 2.90 44.87 -17.96
CA SER A 138 3.76 43.69 -18.15
C SER A 138 3.04 42.44 -17.66
N TYR A 139 3.53 41.26 -18.07
CA TYR A 139 2.95 39.97 -17.72
C TYR A 139 2.70 39.83 -16.20
N GLY A 140 1.49 39.40 -15.85
CA GLY A 140 1.05 39.19 -14.47
C GLY A 140 0.86 40.47 -13.63
N GLN A 141 0.94 41.66 -14.24
CA GLN A 141 0.69 42.92 -13.53
C GLN A 141 -0.80 43.28 -13.53
N SER A 142 -1.24 43.87 -12.43
CA SER A 142 -2.52 44.57 -12.34
C SER A 142 -2.29 46.05 -12.07
N CYS A 143 -3.20 46.87 -12.56
CA CYS A 143 -3.14 48.32 -12.37
C CYS A 143 -4.51 48.86 -12.02
N THR A 144 -4.55 49.57 -10.90
CA THR A 144 -5.74 50.24 -10.41
C THR A 144 -5.67 51.72 -10.78
N TYR A 145 -6.74 52.24 -11.37
CA TYR A 145 -6.89 53.64 -11.77
C TYR A 145 -8.24 54.19 -11.34
N CYS A 146 -8.36 55.52 -11.36
CA CYS A 146 -9.64 56.17 -11.13
C CYS A 146 -10.32 56.46 -12.47
N SER A 147 -11.53 55.94 -12.66
CA SER A 147 -12.28 56.21 -13.89
C SER A 147 -12.92 57.60 -13.87
N ASN A 148 -13.35 58.06 -15.04
CA ASN A 148 -14.06 59.35 -15.20
C ASN A 148 -15.45 59.37 -14.50
N ALA A 149 -15.86 58.24 -13.91
CA ALA A 149 -17.04 58.12 -13.06
C ALA A 149 -16.69 58.14 -11.55
N CYS A 150 -15.43 58.42 -11.21
CA CYS A 150 -14.93 58.47 -9.83
C CYS A 150 -15.14 57.16 -9.08
N ARG A 151 -14.80 56.08 -9.77
CA ARG A 151 -14.78 54.70 -9.29
C ARG A 151 -13.38 54.14 -9.45
N ILE A 152 -12.97 53.33 -8.48
CA ILE A 152 -11.73 52.59 -8.56
C ILE A 152 -11.97 51.42 -9.52
N GLU A 153 -11.20 51.37 -10.60
CA GLU A 153 -11.22 50.28 -11.57
C GLU A 153 -9.84 49.62 -11.61
N THR A 154 -9.83 48.29 -11.73
CA THR A 154 -8.60 47.51 -11.88
C THR A 154 -8.60 46.86 -13.25
N VAL A 155 -7.49 47.01 -13.98
CA VAL A 155 -7.21 46.34 -15.24
C VAL A 155 -6.03 45.41 -15.02
N ASP A 156 -6.19 44.16 -15.42
CA ASP A 156 -5.13 43.16 -15.42
C ASP A 156 -4.41 43.15 -16.78
N SER A 157 -3.17 42.67 -16.80
CA SER A 157 -2.44 42.46 -18.05
C SER A 157 -3.19 41.49 -18.97
N GLN A 158 -3.09 41.69 -20.29
CA GLN A 158 -3.73 40.78 -21.25
C GLN A 158 -3.16 39.36 -21.19
N ALA A 159 -1.92 39.22 -20.72
CA ALA A 159 -1.25 37.93 -20.53
C ALA A 159 -0.92 37.72 -19.05
N TYR A 160 -1.35 36.60 -18.46
CA TYR A 160 -1.06 36.19 -17.08
C TYR A 160 -1.47 34.74 -16.82
N CYS A 161 -0.68 34.08 -15.96
CA CYS A 161 -0.94 32.72 -15.50
C CYS A 161 -2.29 32.59 -14.78
N GLY A 162 -3.13 31.66 -15.24
CA GLY A 162 -4.45 31.38 -14.69
C GLY A 162 -5.59 32.05 -15.46
N ASN A 163 -5.35 32.51 -16.70
CA ASN A 163 -6.37 33.04 -17.60
C ASN A 163 -6.95 31.95 -18.54
N GLU A 164 -6.51 30.70 -18.38
CA GLU A 164 -6.88 29.52 -19.17
C GLU A 164 -6.39 29.53 -20.63
N VAL A 165 -5.49 30.45 -20.98
CA VAL A 165 -4.94 30.66 -22.32
C VAL A 165 -3.42 30.67 -22.26
N LEU A 166 -2.77 29.80 -23.03
CA LEU A 166 -1.30 29.78 -23.15
C LEU A 166 -0.75 31.03 -23.84
N ASP A 167 -0.31 32.00 -23.05
CA ASP A 167 0.12 33.31 -23.54
C ASP A 167 1.45 33.28 -24.30
N GLN A 168 1.52 34.03 -25.41
CA GLN A 168 2.70 34.17 -26.25
C GLN A 168 3.19 35.62 -26.31
N LYS A 169 4.51 35.77 -26.31
CA LYS A 169 5.19 36.96 -26.80
C LYS A 169 5.54 36.73 -28.26
N GLU A 170 5.52 37.79 -29.07
CA GLU A 170 5.71 37.81 -30.53
C GLU A 170 6.78 36.83 -31.10
N PHE A 171 7.84 36.53 -30.32
CA PHE A 171 8.85 35.52 -30.64
C PHE A 171 9.30 34.64 -29.44
N ASP A 172 8.65 34.76 -28.27
CA ASP A 172 9.03 34.09 -27.02
C ASP A 172 7.77 33.58 -26.29
N VAL A 173 7.92 32.62 -25.41
CA VAL A 173 6.78 32.05 -24.68
C VAL A 173 6.68 32.73 -23.30
N TYR A 174 5.54 33.36 -22.99
CA TYR A 174 5.28 33.86 -21.63
C TYR A 174 5.01 32.68 -20.68
N GLU A 175 4.34 31.65 -21.18
CA GLU A 175 3.87 30.50 -20.40
C GLU A 175 4.20 29.16 -21.06
N SER A 176 4.94 28.32 -20.35
CA SER A 176 5.23 26.95 -20.77
C SER A 176 4.02 26.04 -20.57
N CYS A 177 3.15 26.38 -19.62
CA CYS A 177 1.95 25.66 -19.27
C CYS A 177 0.90 26.60 -18.65
N GLU A 178 -0.35 26.16 -18.53
CA GLU A 178 -1.46 26.91 -17.94
C GLU A 178 -2.35 25.96 -17.13
N GLN A 179 -2.78 26.36 -15.94
CA GLN A 179 -3.70 25.61 -15.09
C GLN A 179 -5.14 26.07 -15.32
N ARG A 180 -6.00 25.15 -15.75
CA ARG A 180 -7.42 25.43 -15.97
C ARG A 180 -8.23 25.32 -14.68
N SER A 181 -9.41 25.95 -14.66
CA SER A 181 -10.35 25.87 -13.53
C SER A 181 -10.84 24.44 -13.24
N ASP A 182 -10.79 23.53 -14.21
CA ASP A 182 -11.11 22.10 -14.02
C ASP A 182 -9.95 21.27 -13.43
N GLY A 183 -8.80 21.90 -13.17
CA GLY A 183 -7.61 21.27 -12.60
C GLY A 183 -6.69 20.61 -13.64
N THR A 184 -7.04 20.64 -14.93
CA THR A 184 -6.15 20.15 -16.00
C THR A 184 -5.04 21.15 -16.32
N ILE A 185 -3.92 20.66 -16.86
CA ILE A 185 -2.79 21.51 -17.26
C ILE A 185 -2.71 21.54 -18.78
N LEU A 186 -2.81 22.73 -19.38
CA LEU A 186 -2.54 22.94 -20.80
C LEU A 186 -1.04 23.20 -20.98
N VAL A 187 -0.36 22.51 -21.88
CA VAL A 187 1.10 22.64 -22.09
C VAL A 187 1.38 22.94 -23.55
N ARG A 188 2.39 23.78 -23.81
CA ARG A 188 2.90 24.00 -25.18
C ARG A 188 3.85 22.88 -25.58
N GLN A 189 3.52 22.19 -26.66
CA GLN A 189 4.30 21.09 -27.23
C GLN A 189 5.46 21.64 -28.08
N SER A 190 6.46 20.79 -28.34
CA SER A 190 7.64 21.17 -29.14
C SER A 190 7.33 21.52 -30.60
N ASP A 191 6.19 21.08 -31.12
CA ASP A 191 5.69 21.41 -32.46
C ASP A 191 4.90 22.74 -32.51
N GLY A 192 4.82 23.45 -31.39
CA GLY A 192 4.09 24.72 -31.26
C GLY A 192 2.59 24.57 -30.98
N THR A 193 2.06 23.34 -30.97
CA THR A 193 0.67 23.07 -30.58
C THR A 193 0.48 23.13 -29.06
N SER A 194 -0.77 23.16 -28.62
CA SER A 194 -1.12 23.07 -27.19
C SER A 194 -1.91 21.81 -26.95
N ALA A 195 -1.56 21.05 -25.92
CA ALA A 195 -2.27 19.86 -25.51
C ALA A 195 -2.61 19.93 -24.02
N VAL A 196 -3.74 19.33 -23.64
CA VAL A 196 -4.04 19.09 -22.23
C VAL A 196 -3.20 17.89 -21.80
N GLU A 197 -2.35 18.11 -20.81
CA GLU A 197 -1.53 17.08 -20.18
C GLU A 197 -2.18 16.68 -18.86
N SER A 198 -2.32 15.38 -18.69
CA SER A 198 -2.67 14.72 -17.44
C SER A 198 -1.91 13.40 -17.37
N CYS A 199 -1.76 12.85 -16.17
CA CYS A 199 -1.32 11.46 -16.07
C CYS A 199 -2.44 10.59 -16.68
N ASP A 200 -2.19 10.07 -17.87
CA ASP A 200 -3.20 9.40 -18.68
C ASP A 200 -3.02 7.87 -18.65
N GLY A 201 -4.15 7.16 -18.81
CA GLY A 201 -4.17 5.71 -18.93
C GLY A 201 -3.67 4.98 -17.68
N PHE A 202 -2.39 4.54 -17.72
CA PHE A 202 -1.73 3.76 -16.67
C PHE A 202 -0.82 4.59 -15.77
N GLU A 203 -0.77 5.89 -15.97
CA GLU A 203 0.14 6.77 -15.26
C GLU A 203 -0.49 7.32 -13.97
N HIS A 204 0.29 7.31 -12.90
CA HIS A 204 -0.03 7.93 -11.63
C HIS A 204 0.96 9.05 -11.34
N GLY A 205 0.56 9.99 -10.48
CA GLY A 205 1.39 11.12 -10.10
C GLY A 205 0.65 12.42 -10.31
N THR A 206 1.41 13.48 -10.55
CA THR A 206 0.86 14.81 -10.76
C THR A 206 1.58 15.48 -11.92
N VAL A 207 0.81 16.09 -12.79
CA VAL A 207 1.29 17.19 -13.63
C VAL A 207 1.11 18.47 -12.85
N SER A 208 2.07 19.39 -12.96
CA SER A 208 1.95 20.70 -12.32
C SER A 208 2.58 21.79 -13.17
N CYS A 209 2.01 22.97 -13.05
CA CYS A 209 2.52 24.18 -13.66
C CYS A 209 2.93 25.16 -12.55
N THR A 210 4.20 25.56 -12.53
CA THR A 210 4.78 26.35 -11.43
C THR A 210 5.56 27.55 -11.94
N ASN A 211 6.03 28.41 -11.03
CA ASN A 211 6.81 29.61 -11.33
C ASN A 211 6.11 30.55 -12.31
N SER A 212 4.88 30.97 -11.96
CA SER A 212 4.04 31.84 -12.80
C SER A 212 3.87 31.31 -14.23
N CYS A 213 3.54 30.02 -14.34
CA CYS A 213 3.30 29.32 -15.60
C CYS A 213 4.54 29.12 -16.51
N SER A 214 5.75 29.40 -16.03
CA SER A 214 6.98 29.22 -16.81
C SER A 214 7.62 27.83 -16.70
N ILE A 215 7.26 27.03 -15.69
CA ILE A 215 7.84 25.69 -15.48
C ILE A 215 6.73 24.63 -15.45
N TYR A 216 6.71 23.80 -16.50
CA TYR A 216 5.93 22.56 -16.53
C TYR A 216 6.72 21.43 -15.86
N THR A 217 6.10 20.73 -14.92
CA THR A 217 6.67 19.52 -14.31
C THR A 217 5.71 18.35 -14.52
N ASN A 218 6.18 17.36 -15.27
CA ASN A 218 5.52 16.06 -15.39
C ASN A 218 6.16 15.08 -14.39
N SER A 219 5.42 14.70 -13.35
CA SER A 219 5.81 13.65 -12.39
C SER A 219 4.93 12.41 -12.51
N CYS A 220 4.34 12.19 -13.68
CA CYS A 220 3.62 10.97 -13.99
C CYS A 220 4.59 9.79 -14.12
N PHE A 221 4.19 8.62 -13.63
CA PHE A 221 4.93 7.38 -13.77
C PHE A 221 3.95 6.23 -14.02
N ASN A 222 4.38 5.26 -14.81
CA ASN A 222 3.54 4.17 -15.27
C ASN A 222 3.41 3.06 -14.20
N CYS A 223 2.17 2.79 -13.78
CA CYS A 223 1.80 1.73 -12.84
C CYS A 223 1.40 0.41 -13.52
N GLY A 224 1.57 0.30 -14.84
CA GLY A 224 1.26 -0.87 -15.66
C GLY A 224 2.46 -1.82 -15.87
N LEU A 225 2.52 -2.42 -17.07
CA LEU A 225 3.71 -3.13 -17.54
C LEU A 225 4.85 -2.12 -17.62
N SER A 226 5.96 -2.44 -16.98
CA SER A 226 7.10 -1.53 -16.92
C SER A 226 8.34 -2.24 -17.47
N ASP A 227 8.91 -1.74 -18.55
CA ASP A 227 10.17 -2.26 -19.09
C ASP A 227 11.33 -2.13 -18.07
N THR A 228 11.15 -1.28 -17.05
CA THR A 228 12.10 -0.99 -15.97
C THR A 228 11.65 -1.51 -14.60
N GLY A 229 10.49 -2.17 -14.51
CA GLY A 229 9.91 -2.65 -13.26
C GLY A 229 10.60 -3.89 -12.70
N ALA A 230 10.12 -4.34 -11.53
CA ALA A 230 10.62 -5.56 -10.91
C ALA A 230 10.09 -6.80 -11.66
N THR A 231 10.92 -7.83 -11.80
CA THR A 231 10.48 -9.12 -12.35
C THR A 231 9.45 -9.75 -11.42
N ALA A 232 8.28 -10.09 -11.95
CA ALA A 232 7.27 -10.85 -11.24
C ALA A 232 7.61 -12.35 -11.21
N LYS A 233 7.68 -12.90 -9.99
CA LYS A 233 7.92 -14.32 -9.74
C LYS A 233 6.91 -14.85 -8.73
N LEU A 234 6.79 -16.17 -8.69
CA LEU A 234 6.01 -16.86 -7.66
C LEU A 234 6.73 -18.13 -7.21
N SER A 235 6.35 -18.60 -6.02
CA SER A 235 6.73 -19.90 -5.49
C SER A 235 5.45 -20.61 -5.07
N ILE A 236 5.37 -21.92 -5.28
CA ILE A 236 4.17 -22.72 -5.00
C ILE A 236 4.58 -23.95 -4.20
N VAL A 237 3.82 -24.26 -3.17
CA VAL A 237 3.92 -25.53 -2.45
C VAL A 237 2.57 -26.25 -2.49
N ASN A 238 2.61 -27.51 -2.94
CA ASN A 238 1.51 -28.45 -2.77
C ASN A 238 1.73 -29.18 -1.44
N PRO A 239 0.88 -28.95 -0.42
CA PRO A 239 1.10 -29.46 0.91
C PRO A 239 0.87 -30.98 1.02
N MET A 240 0.35 -31.64 -0.02
CA MET A 240 0.21 -33.10 -0.04
C MET A 240 1.51 -33.84 -0.36
N LEU A 241 2.47 -33.16 -0.97
CA LEU A 241 3.58 -33.81 -1.65
C LEU A 241 4.88 -33.67 -0.88
N GLY A 242 5.70 -34.70 -0.96
CA GLY A 242 7.12 -34.56 -0.65
C GLY A 242 7.75 -33.47 -1.52
N LYS A 243 8.69 -32.69 -0.95
CA LYS A 243 9.32 -31.53 -1.62
C LYS A 243 9.75 -31.80 -3.08
N ASN A 244 10.25 -33.00 -3.35
CA ASN A 244 10.79 -33.38 -4.66
C ASN A 244 9.84 -34.27 -5.47
N ASN A 245 8.72 -34.72 -4.89
CA ASN A 245 7.78 -35.62 -5.54
C ASN A 245 7.03 -34.86 -6.63
N VAL A 246 6.82 -35.53 -7.75
CA VAL A 246 6.22 -34.92 -8.94
C VAL A 246 4.70 -35.00 -8.80
N PHE A 247 4.04 -33.86 -8.98
CA PHE A 247 2.60 -33.82 -9.12
C PHE A 247 2.23 -34.07 -10.58
N VAL A 248 1.39 -35.07 -10.84
CA VAL A 248 0.82 -35.28 -12.16
C VAL A 248 -0.31 -34.27 -12.35
N ALA A 249 0.02 -33.02 -12.67
CA ALA A 249 -0.97 -32.08 -13.19
C ALA A 249 -1.15 -32.28 -14.69
N ASP A 250 -2.21 -31.65 -15.21
CA ASP A 250 -2.35 -31.46 -16.63
C ASP A 250 -1.11 -30.73 -17.19
N PRO A 251 -0.58 -31.13 -18.36
CA PRO A 251 0.47 -30.37 -19.03
C PRO A 251 0.11 -28.90 -19.31
N PHE A 252 -1.16 -28.53 -19.19
CA PHE A 252 -1.66 -27.17 -19.35
C PHE A 252 -1.89 -26.43 -18.03
N PHE A 253 -1.45 -26.93 -16.87
CA PHE A 253 -1.56 -26.18 -15.62
C PHE A 253 -0.70 -24.90 -15.67
N ARG A 254 -1.34 -23.74 -15.44
CA ARG A 254 -0.70 -22.42 -15.55
C ARG A 254 -1.03 -21.53 -14.37
N ALA A 255 -0.12 -20.60 -14.08
CA ALA A 255 -0.38 -19.46 -13.22
C ALA A 255 -0.46 -18.21 -14.09
N TYR A 256 -1.55 -17.46 -13.93
CA TYR A 256 -1.78 -16.18 -14.61
C TYR A 256 -1.69 -15.06 -13.59
N LEU A 257 -0.74 -14.16 -13.76
CA LEU A 257 -0.71 -12.88 -13.07
C LEU A 257 -1.58 -11.89 -13.83
N ASN A 258 -2.56 -11.34 -13.14
CA ASN A 258 -3.50 -10.35 -13.64
C ASN A 258 -3.43 -9.09 -12.77
N ARG A 259 -3.87 -7.98 -13.33
CA ARG A 259 -4.02 -6.69 -12.64
C ARG A 259 -5.43 -6.18 -12.81
N TYR A 260 -6.03 -5.71 -11.73
CA TYR A 260 -7.20 -4.85 -11.81
C TYR A 260 -6.78 -3.43 -12.13
N VAL A 261 -7.51 -2.80 -13.05
CA VAL A 261 -7.32 -1.39 -13.42
C VAL A 261 -8.66 -0.69 -13.34
N THR A 262 -8.70 0.41 -12.61
CA THR A 262 -9.90 1.21 -12.39
C THR A 262 -9.79 2.49 -13.20
N SER A 263 -10.56 2.59 -14.27
CA SER A 263 -10.61 3.80 -15.11
C SER A 263 -12.03 4.36 -15.13
N ARG A 264 -12.19 5.62 -14.70
CA ARG A 264 -13.50 6.32 -14.62
C ARG A 264 -14.56 5.51 -13.85
N GLY A 265 -14.15 4.83 -12.77
CA GLY A 265 -15.01 3.98 -11.95
C GLY A 265 -15.29 2.58 -12.51
N ASN A 266 -14.85 2.27 -13.74
CA ASN A 266 -14.96 0.94 -14.32
C ASN A 266 -13.71 0.12 -14.01
N LYS A 267 -13.92 -1.06 -13.43
CA LYS A 267 -12.86 -2.01 -13.08
C LYS A 267 -12.70 -3.03 -14.21
N THR A 268 -11.51 -3.13 -14.79
CA THR A 268 -11.15 -4.11 -15.82
C THR A 268 -10.01 -5.01 -15.34
N VAL A 269 -9.93 -6.22 -15.89
CA VAL A 269 -8.85 -7.17 -15.62
C VAL A 269 -7.92 -7.19 -16.83
N ILE A 270 -6.63 -7.06 -16.58
CA ILE A 270 -5.59 -7.09 -17.61
C ILE A 270 -4.61 -8.22 -17.30
N PRO A 271 -4.32 -9.13 -18.24
CA PRO A 271 -3.27 -10.13 -18.06
C PRO A 271 -1.90 -9.46 -18.11
N VAL A 272 -1.05 -9.78 -17.14
CA VAL A 272 0.28 -9.17 -16.95
C VAL A 272 1.39 -10.19 -17.24
N GLY A 273 1.20 -11.41 -16.75
CA GLY A 273 2.16 -12.47 -16.96
C GLY A 273 1.55 -13.85 -16.82
N ILE A 274 2.23 -14.84 -17.36
CA ILE A 274 1.81 -16.22 -17.34
C ILE A 274 3.04 -17.11 -17.17
N THR A 275 2.88 -18.22 -16.47
CA THR A 275 3.86 -19.30 -16.50
C THR A 275 3.11 -20.62 -16.64
N SER A 276 3.66 -21.51 -17.45
CA SER A 276 3.15 -22.87 -17.60
C SER A 276 4.07 -23.80 -16.85
N PHE A 277 3.50 -24.71 -16.07
CA PHE A 277 4.29 -25.73 -15.40
C PHE A 277 4.22 -27.00 -16.21
N GLY A 278 5.34 -27.44 -16.77
CA GLY A 278 5.36 -28.73 -17.47
C GLY A 278 5.04 -29.88 -16.51
N ALA A 279 4.49 -30.99 -17.02
CA ALA A 279 4.17 -32.17 -16.23
C ALA A 279 5.37 -32.77 -15.47
N ALA A 280 6.61 -32.50 -15.91
CA ALA A 280 7.84 -32.93 -15.23
C ALA A 280 8.42 -31.89 -14.25
N GLU A 281 7.84 -30.70 -14.19
CA GLU A 281 8.37 -29.55 -13.44
C GLU A 281 7.58 -29.28 -12.16
N LEU A 282 6.33 -29.73 -12.07
CA LEU A 282 5.53 -29.62 -10.85
C LEU A 282 6.04 -30.58 -9.80
N ARG A 283 6.77 -30.03 -8.84
CA ARG A 283 7.19 -30.72 -7.62
C ARG A 283 6.35 -30.24 -6.45
N GLY A 284 6.40 -30.99 -5.34
CA GLY A 284 5.74 -30.58 -4.10
C GLY A 284 6.11 -29.17 -3.64
N ALA A 285 7.30 -28.67 -3.99
CA ALA A 285 7.65 -27.26 -3.87
C ALA A 285 8.40 -26.76 -5.11
N ILE A 286 8.00 -25.59 -5.62
CA ILE A 286 8.65 -24.89 -6.74
C ILE A 286 8.90 -23.46 -6.31
N THR A 287 10.10 -22.95 -6.55
CA THR A 287 10.54 -21.65 -6.03
C THR A 287 10.99 -20.71 -7.14
N HIS A 288 10.65 -19.43 -7.00
CA HIS A 288 11.09 -18.32 -7.87
C HIS A 288 10.82 -18.53 -9.36
N VAL A 289 9.68 -19.11 -9.70
CA VAL A 289 9.24 -19.26 -11.09
C VAL A 289 8.91 -17.88 -11.63
N ALA A 290 9.65 -17.44 -12.63
CA ALA A 290 9.37 -16.18 -13.31
C ALA A 290 8.10 -16.28 -14.15
N LEU A 291 7.24 -15.28 -14.02
CA LEU A 291 6.11 -15.06 -14.90
C LEU A 291 6.62 -14.40 -16.19
N LYS A 292 6.06 -14.79 -17.34
CA LYS A 292 6.47 -14.30 -18.66
C LYS A 292 5.37 -13.44 -19.27
N THR A 293 5.71 -12.45 -20.10
CA THR A 293 4.72 -11.57 -20.76
C THR A 293 3.87 -12.30 -21.80
N GLY A 294 4.28 -13.51 -22.21
CA GLY A 294 3.52 -14.43 -23.05
C GLY A 294 3.61 -15.87 -22.55
N GLY A 295 2.92 -16.79 -23.22
CA GLY A 295 2.78 -18.19 -22.79
C GLY A 295 3.96 -19.10 -23.09
N LEU A 296 5.00 -18.63 -23.79
CA LEU A 296 6.12 -19.45 -24.22
C LEU A 296 7.31 -19.30 -23.26
N LEU A 297 8.07 -20.38 -23.07
CA LEU A 297 9.28 -20.38 -22.22
C LEU A 297 10.35 -19.36 -22.66
N ARG A 298 10.34 -18.96 -23.93
CA ARG A 298 11.27 -17.99 -24.50
C ARG A 298 10.82 -16.54 -24.34
N ASP A 299 9.60 -16.33 -23.88
CA ASP A 299 9.06 -14.98 -23.74
C ASP A 299 9.80 -14.23 -22.62
N PRO A 300 9.91 -12.89 -22.73
CA PRO A 300 10.51 -12.06 -21.70
C PRO A 300 9.81 -12.25 -20.36
N GLU A 301 10.57 -12.07 -19.27
CA GLU A 301 9.97 -12.02 -17.93
C GLU A 301 9.04 -10.81 -17.80
N ALA A 302 7.87 -11.04 -17.19
CA ALA A 302 6.93 -9.99 -16.88
C ALA A 302 7.53 -9.07 -15.82
N LYS A 303 7.60 -7.79 -16.15
CA LYS A 303 8.06 -6.74 -15.25
C LYS A 303 6.88 -5.86 -14.83
N ILE A 304 6.78 -5.60 -13.54
CA ILE A 304 5.64 -4.92 -12.93
C ILE A 304 6.07 -3.71 -12.12
N ALA A 305 5.17 -2.73 -12.05
CA ALA A 305 5.27 -1.65 -11.08
C ALA A 305 4.97 -2.18 -9.68
N THR A 306 5.74 -1.74 -8.70
CA THR A 306 5.66 -2.24 -7.31
C THR A 306 5.38 -1.14 -6.32
N GLN A 307 5.41 0.13 -6.73
CA GLN A 307 5.17 1.26 -5.87
C GLN A 307 3.78 1.14 -5.24
N ASN A 308 3.67 1.40 -3.94
CA ASN A 308 2.41 1.18 -3.19
C ASN A 308 1.22 1.99 -3.74
N VAL A 309 1.51 3.10 -4.41
CA VAL A 309 0.51 3.93 -5.12
C VAL A 309 -0.10 3.23 -6.35
N CYS A 310 0.58 2.23 -6.91
CA CYS A 310 0.18 1.48 -8.10
C CYS A 310 -0.64 0.23 -7.79
N SER A 311 -0.68 -0.20 -6.52
CA SER A 311 -1.33 -1.43 -6.10
C SER A 311 -1.89 -1.29 -4.69
N THR A 312 -3.20 -1.39 -4.60
CA THR A 312 -3.90 -1.66 -3.34
C THR A 312 -3.74 -3.13 -2.99
N GLU A 313 -3.71 -3.43 -1.69
CA GLU A 313 -3.75 -4.82 -1.22
C GLU A 313 -5.07 -5.47 -1.63
N CYS A 314 -4.99 -6.69 -2.14
CA CYS A 314 -6.15 -7.46 -2.58
C CYS A 314 -6.54 -8.45 -1.48
N VAL A 315 -7.82 -8.51 -1.13
CA VAL A 315 -8.33 -9.44 -0.12
C VAL A 315 -9.00 -10.59 -0.86
N GLY A 316 -8.53 -11.82 -0.66
CA GLY A 316 -9.01 -12.99 -1.44
C GLY A 316 -8.80 -12.84 -2.95
N GLY A 317 -7.76 -12.09 -3.35
CA GLY A 317 -7.47 -11.80 -4.75
C GLY A 317 -8.39 -10.78 -5.43
N ASP A 318 -9.40 -10.24 -4.72
CA ASP A 318 -10.18 -9.10 -5.19
C ASP A 318 -9.67 -7.80 -4.55
N CYS A 319 -9.25 -6.87 -5.40
CA CYS A 319 -8.67 -5.59 -4.98
C CYS A 319 -9.76 -4.51 -4.93
N ALA A 320 -9.76 -3.62 -3.92
CA ALA A 320 -10.72 -2.52 -3.86
C ALA A 320 -10.53 -1.53 -5.03
N ASN A 321 -9.27 -1.28 -5.40
CA ASN A 321 -8.88 -0.48 -6.56
C ASN A 321 -7.93 -1.31 -7.44
N ASP A 322 -6.96 -0.63 -8.06
CA ASP A 322 -5.88 -1.27 -8.79
C ASP A 322 -5.09 -2.22 -7.89
N GLY A 323 -4.70 -3.37 -8.41
CA GLY A 323 -3.92 -4.35 -7.67
C GLY A 323 -3.69 -5.62 -8.45
N TYR A 324 -2.69 -6.40 -8.03
CA TYR A 324 -2.31 -7.63 -8.71
C TYR A 324 -2.87 -8.86 -8.01
N PHE A 325 -3.23 -9.86 -8.81
CA PHE A 325 -3.66 -11.16 -8.32
C PHE A 325 -3.19 -12.27 -9.25
N VAL A 326 -3.02 -13.47 -8.71
CA VAL A 326 -2.71 -14.69 -9.46
C VAL A 326 -3.90 -15.62 -9.46
N THR A 327 -4.14 -16.27 -10.59
CA THR A 327 -5.07 -17.39 -10.72
C THR A 327 -4.33 -18.61 -11.22
N PHE A 328 -4.64 -19.79 -10.67
CA PHE A 328 -4.08 -21.06 -11.09
C PHE A 328 -5.15 -21.85 -11.85
N ALA A 329 -4.95 -22.07 -13.14
CA ALA A 329 -5.95 -22.65 -14.04
C ALA A 329 -5.30 -23.21 -15.30
N ASN A 330 -6.00 -24.06 -16.06
CA ASN A 330 -5.53 -24.47 -17.38
C ASN A 330 -5.75 -23.37 -18.43
N THR A 331 -6.88 -22.66 -18.34
CA THR A 331 -7.21 -21.56 -19.25
C THR A 331 -7.41 -20.24 -18.49
N ALA A 332 -7.08 -19.12 -19.13
CA ALA A 332 -7.27 -17.78 -18.54
C ALA A 332 -8.74 -17.44 -18.24
N THR A 333 -9.65 -18.19 -18.85
CA THR A 333 -11.11 -18.01 -18.78
C THR A 333 -11.81 -19.08 -17.95
N GLU A 334 -11.07 -19.97 -17.28
CA GLU A 334 -11.67 -21.01 -16.46
C GLU A 334 -12.47 -20.38 -15.33
N GLN A 335 -13.79 -20.37 -15.51
CA GLN A 335 -14.75 -19.94 -14.53
C GLN A 335 -14.62 -20.88 -13.32
N GLY A 336 -14.15 -20.35 -12.19
CA GLY A 336 -14.11 -21.08 -10.93
C GLY A 336 -12.73 -21.30 -10.30
N ALA A 337 -11.63 -20.83 -10.91
CA ALA A 337 -10.36 -20.76 -10.18
C ALA A 337 -10.37 -19.59 -9.19
N ASP A 338 -9.89 -19.83 -7.98
CA ASP A 338 -9.77 -18.76 -6.99
C ASP A 338 -8.65 -17.80 -7.34
N LYS A 339 -8.83 -16.56 -6.88
CA LYS A 339 -7.86 -15.49 -7.02
C LYS A 339 -7.02 -15.40 -5.75
N PHE A 340 -5.72 -15.27 -5.94
CA PHE A 340 -4.76 -15.11 -4.86
C PHE A 340 -4.14 -13.73 -4.95
N ALA A 341 -4.09 -13.01 -3.84
CA ALA A 341 -3.47 -11.69 -3.83
C ALA A 341 -2.00 -11.77 -4.22
N TYR A 342 -1.56 -10.90 -5.13
CA TYR A 342 -0.15 -10.74 -5.48
C TYR A 342 0.35 -9.42 -4.93
N THR A 343 0.81 -9.44 -3.68
CA THR A 343 1.27 -8.25 -2.97
C THR A 343 2.56 -7.70 -3.55
N VAL A 344 2.64 -6.37 -3.68
CA VAL A 344 3.84 -5.60 -4.04
C VAL A 344 4.10 -4.53 -2.98
N SER A 345 5.35 -4.14 -2.79
CA SER A 345 5.78 -3.21 -1.73
C SER A 345 7.06 -2.45 -2.10
N GLY A 346 7.11 -1.86 -3.30
CA GLY A 346 8.20 -0.99 -3.76
C GLY A 346 9.49 -1.70 -4.16
N GLN A 347 9.47 -3.02 -4.38
CA GLN A 347 10.64 -3.78 -4.81
C GLN A 347 11.14 -3.33 -6.18
N THR A 348 12.45 -3.21 -6.39
CA THR A 348 13.02 -2.67 -7.64
C THR A 348 13.58 -3.74 -8.57
N THR A 349 13.90 -4.93 -8.06
CA THR A 349 14.55 -6.00 -8.83
C THR A 349 13.60 -7.15 -9.14
N SER A 350 12.97 -7.72 -8.12
CA SER A 350 11.99 -8.79 -8.28
C SER A 350 10.98 -8.81 -7.14
N VAL A 351 9.78 -9.28 -7.45
CA VAL A 351 8.76 -9.64 -6.46
C VAL A 351 8.58 -11.14 -6.52
N THR A 352 8.64 -11.83 -5.39
CA THR A 352 8.30 -13.26 -5.30
C THR A 352 7.26 -13.42 -4.22
N ASN A 353 6.07 -13.89 -4.59
CA ASN A 353 5.04 -14.28 -3.63
C ASN A 353 4.97 -15.79 -3.51
N GLU A 354 4.71 -16.27 -2.30
CA GLU A 354 4.62 -17.68 -1.98
C GLU A 354 3.17 -18.10 -1.81
N TYR A 355 2.78 -19.20 -2.45
CA TYR A 355 1.42 -19.71 -2.41
C TYR A 355 1.44 -21.15 -1.90
N VAL A 356 0.63 -21.39 -0.86
CA VAL A 356 0.23 -22.75 -0.48
C VAL A 356 -0.99 -23.06 -1.33
N THR A 357 -0.85 -24.03 -2.21
CA THR A 357 -1.92 -24.39 -3.15
C THR A 357 -2.39 -25.80 -2.85
N SER A 358 -3.63 -25.93 -2.40
CA SER A 358 -4.28 -27.23 -2.27
C SER A 358 -5.00 -27.55 -3.59
N PRO A 359 -4.64 -28.64 -4.29
CA PRO A 359 -5.44 -29.11 -5.41
C PRO A 359 -6.85 -29.51 -4.97
N SER A 360 -7.75 -29.65 -5.95
CA SER A 360 -9.11 -30.21 -5.80
C SER A 360 -9.23 -31.29 -4.71
N VAL A 361 -10.19 -31.11 -3.80
CA VAL A 361 -10.45 -31.98 -2.65
C VAL A 361 -11.67 -32.85 -2.94
N PRO A 362 -11.62 -34.19 -2.78
CA PRO A 362 -12.78 -35.04 -3.03
C PRO A 362 -14.01 -34.62 -2.22
N GLN A 363 -15.21 -34.81 -2.78
CA GLN A 363 -16.45 -34.70 -2.01
C GLN A 363 -16.41 -35.71 -0.86
N GLY A 364 -16.91 -35.33 0.31
CA GLY A 364 -16.79 -36.15 1.52
C GLY A 364 -15.48 -35.96 2.30
N SER A 365 -14.50 -35.27 1.70
CA SER A 365 -13.17 -35.09 2.28
C SER A 365 -12.86 -33.63 2.61
N VAL A 366 -11.93 -33.46 3.55
CA VAL A 366 -11.35 -32.17 3.92
C VAL A 366 -9.84 -32.27 3.95
N ARG A 367 -9.15 -31.19 3.56
CA ARG A 367 -7.71 -31.09 3.71
C ARG A 367 -7.38 -29.95 4.66
N VAL A 368 -6.69 -30.28 5.74
CA VAL A 368 -6.27 -29.33 6.76
C VAL A 368 -4.78 -29.09 6.58
N VAL A 369 -4.38 -27.83 6.42
CA VAL A 369 -3.01 -27.41 6.16
C VAL A 369 -2.59 -26.42 7.24
N ILE A 370 -1.58 -26.80 8.00
CA ILE A 370 -0.94 -25.93 8.98
C ILE A 370 0.16 -25.19 8.25
N ARG A 371 0.24 -23.87 8.42
CA ARG A 371 1.31 -23.04 7.85
C ARG A 371 1.92 -22.09 8.86
N TRP A 372 3.22 -21.87 8.74
CA TRP A 372 3.97 -20.91 9.56
C TRP A 372 5.10 -20.27 8.75
N THR A 373 5.63 -19.15 9.25
CA THR A 373 6.63 -18.38 8.50
C THR A 373 8.07 -18.78 8.86
N ARG A 374 9.02 -18.34 8.04
CA ARG A 374 10.46 -18.39 8.34
C ARG A 374 10.80 -17.86 9.74
N ALA A 375 10.19 -16.75 10.16
CA ALA A 375 10.47 -16.16 11.47
C ALA A 375 10.11 -17.11 12.62
N GLU A 376 9.01 -17.87 12.49
CA GLU A 376 8.67 -18.92 13.44
C GLU A 376 9.57 -20.15 13.30
N LYS A 377 9.89 -20.57 12.06
CA LYS A 377 10.79 -21.71 11.82
C LYS A 377 12.16 -21.49 12.45
N ASP A 378 12.71 -20.28 12.36
CA ASP A 378 14.02 -19.91 12.95
C ASP A 378 13.98 -19.91 14.49
N GLN A 379 12.79 -19.94 15.10
CA GLN A 379 12.56 -20.13 16.53
C GLN A 379 12.24 -21.60 16.89
N ASN A 380 12.53 -22.55 15.99
CA ASN A 380 12.20 -23.97 16.09
C ASN A 380 10.70 -24.26 16.10
N ALA A 381 9.92 -23.57 15.26
CA ALA A 381 8.54 -24.00 14.99
C ALA A 381 8.53 -25.29 14.16
N HIS A 382 7.89 -26.30 14.71
CA HIS A 382 7.62 -27.59 14.08
C HIS A 382 6.15 -27.94 14.33
N MET A 383 5.26 -27.31 13.56
CA MET A 383 3.83 -27.37 13.81
C MET A 383 3.21 -28.57 13.10
N LEU A 384 2.59 -29.45 13.89
CA LEU A 384 2.07 -30.74 13.44
C LEU A 384 0.60 -30.89 13.80
N GLY A 385 -0.16 -31.46 12.87
CA GLY A 385 -1.57 -31.78 13.04
C GLY A 385 -1.76 -33.06 13.86
N TYR A 386 -2.73 -33.00 14.75
CA TYR A 386 -3.22 -34.11 15.55
C TYR A 386 -4.74 -34.14 15.46
N ILE A 387 -5.28 -35.35 15.44
CA ILE A 387 -6.70 -35.60 15.43
C ILE A 387 -7.06 -36.39 16.69
N TYR A 388 -8.07 -35.90 17.39
CA TYR A 388 -8.62 -36.58 18.55
C TYR A 388 -10.00 -37.18 18.24
N ASN A 389 -10.16 -38.46 18.57
CA ASN A 389 -11.45 -39.14 18.64
C ASN A 389 -11.39 -40.18 19.77
N LYS A 390 -12.35 -40.10 20.71
CA LYS A 390 -12.40 -40.98 21.90
C LYS A 390 -12.51 -42.48 21.56
N LEU A 391 -12.96 -42.83 20.36
CA LEU A 391 -13.18 -44.21 19.94
C LEU A 391 -11.97 -44.84 19.27
N TYR A 392 -10.94 -44.07 18.93
CA TYR A 392 -9.70 -44.62 18.39
C TYR A 392 -8.95 -45.41 19.47
N ALA A 393 -8.21 -46.44 19.04
CA ALA A 393 -7.37 -47.23 19.94
C ALA A 393 -6.34 -46.35 20.67
N THR A 394 -5.83 -45.35 19.97
CA THR A 394 -5.09 -44.22 20.52
C THR A 394 -5.94 -42.97 20.28
N PRO A 395 -6.57 -42.36 21.31
CA PRO A 395 -7.54 -41.29 21.11
C PRO A 395 -6.98 -40.06 20.40
N LEU A 396 -5.68 -39.81 20.50
CA LEU A 396 -4.98 -38.73 19.82
C LEU A 396 -3.92 -39.30 18.88
N ILE A 397 -4.03 -39.02 17.59
CA ILE A 397 -3.10 -39.49 16.56
C ILE A 397 -2.64 -38.30 15.73
N GLY A 398 -1.35 -38.21 15.40
CA GLY A 398 -0.83 -37.15 14.55
C GLY A 398 0.42 -37.52 13.78
N TYR A 399 1.05 -36.50 13.21
CA TYR A 399 2.23 -36.66 12.35
C TYR A 399 3.42 -37.37 13.01
N ALA A 400 3.68 -37.11 14.30
CA ALA A 400 4.82 -37.71 14.99
C ALA A 400 4.70 -39.25 15.07
N ASP A 401 3.48 -39.77 15.17
CA ASP A 401 3.22 -41.20 15.20
C ASP A 401 3.58 -41.86 13.85
N THR A 402 3.39 -41.14 12.75
CA THR A 402 3.65 -41.62 11.38
C THR A 402 5.13 -41.62 11.01
N LEU A 403 5.95 -40.77 11.65
CA LEU A 403 7.39 -40.74 11.38
C LEU A 403 8.08 -42.06 11.73
N THR A 404 7.51 -42.84 12.65
CA THR A 404 8.01 -44.17 13.01
C THR A 404 7.58 -45.26 12.03
N GLN A 405 6.56 -44.99 11.20
CA GLN A 405 5.94 -45.93 10.27
C GLN A 405 5.74 -45.24 8.91
N SER A 406 6.80 -45.22 8.09
CA SER A 406 6.84 -44.46 6.84
C SER A 406 5.73 -44.82 5.84
N GLU A 407 5.14 -46.02 5.96
CA GLU A 407 4.01 -46.47 5.13
C GLU A 407 2.74 -45.63 5.28
N TYR A 408 2.60 -44.86 6.37
CA TYR A 408 1.46 -43.96 6.55
C TYR A 408 1.71 -42.53 6.09
N LEU A 409 2.95 -42.20 5.69
CA LEU A 409 3.30 -40.87 5.22
C LEU A 409 3.00 -40.74 3.73
N CYS A 410 1.91 -40.04 3.41
CA CYS A 410 1.45 -39.84 2.04
C CYS A 410 2.23 -38.71 1.37
N SER A 411 3.29 -39.06 0.66
CA SER A 411 4.13 -38.09 -0.05
C SER A 411 3.80 -37.92 -1.54
N ASP A 412 2.89 -38.75 -2.06
CA ASP A 412 2.42 -38.73 -3.44
C ASP A 412 0.92 -38.49 -3.50
N ALA A 413 0.45 -38.00 -4.65
CA ALA A 413 -0.96 -37.84 -4.95
C ALA A 413 -1.25 -38.27 -6.39
N VAL A 414 -2.44 -38.81 -6.61
CA VAL A 414 -2.95 -39.17 -7.94
C VAL A 414 -4.27 -38.46 -8.21
N GLN A 415 -4.60 -38.34 -9.49
CA GLN A 415 -5.94 -37.92 -9.89
C GLN A 415 -6.90 -39.09 -9.74
N GLU A 416 -8.02 -38.84 -9.07
CA GLU A 416 -9.18 -39.72 -9.06
C GLU A 416 -10.43 -38.92 -9.44
N SER A 417 -11.00 -39.25 -10.60
CA SER A 417 -12.09 -38.45 -11.20
C SER A 417 -11.68 -36.97 -11.35
N ASN A 418 -12.43 -36.06 -10.73
CA ASN A 418 -12.17 -34.61 -10.74
C ASN A 418 -11.42 -34.10 -9.49
N ALA A 419 -10.87 -34.99 -8.67
CA ALA A 419 -10.19 -34.63 -7.43
C ALA A 419 -8.76 -35.17 -7.37
N THR A 420 -7.97 -34.60 -6.46
CA THR A 420 -6.63 -35.07 -6.13
C THR A 420 -6.66 -35.82 -4.81
N VAL A 421 -6.31 -37.10 -4.85
CA VAL A 421 -6.31 -38.00 -3.68
C VAL A 421 -4.89 -38.37 -3.26
N PRO A 422 -4.62 -38.54 -1.96
CA PRO A 422 -3.36 -39.09 -1.48
C PRO A 422 -3.09 -40.49 -2.07
N SER A 423 -1.82 -40.84 -2.28
CA SER A 423 -1.42 -42.13 -2.83
C SER A 423 -0.08 -42.60 -2.26
N ALA A 424 0.29 -43.85 -2.58
CA ALA A 424 1.53 -44.50 -2.14
C ALA A 424 1.72 -44.55 -0.61
N CYS A 425 0.62 -44.63 0.13
CA CYS A 425 0.57 -44.74 1.59
C CYS A 425 -0.66 -45.55 2.04
N THR A 426 -0.66 -45.93 3.32
CA THR A 426 -1.82 -46.52 4.00
C THR A 426 -2.48 -45.45 4.86
N PRO A 427 -3.80 -45.20 4.75
CA PRO A 427 -4.47 -44.29 5.67
C PRO A 427 -4.53 -44.88 7.08
N PHE A 428 -4.38 -44.01 8.08
CA PHE A 428 -4.76 -44.34 9.45
C PHE A 428 -6.28 -44.41 9.59
N GLU A 429 -6.77 -45.37 10.38
CA GLU A 429 -8.20 -45.55 10.66
C GLU A 429 -9.08 -45.54 9.40
N SER A 430 -8.54 -46.03 8.28
CA SER A 430 -9.16 -46.09 6.93
C SER A 430 -9.50 -44.76 6.25
N GLY A 431 -9.30 -43.60 6.87
CA GLY A 431 -9.69 -42.30 6.27
C GLY A 431 -8.76 -41.12 6.57
N MET A 432 -7.70 -41.31 7.34
CA MET A 432 -6.75 -40.24 7.68
C MET A 432 -5.42 -40.40 6.93
N TYR A 433 -5.10 -39.40 6.11
CA TYR A 433 -3.89 -39.36 5.29
C TYR A 433 -2.99 -38.23 5.75
N ILE A 434 -1.82 -38.56 6.28
CA ILE A 434 -0.88 -37.60 6.84
C ILE A 434 0.21 -37.32 5.80
N HIS A 435 0.44 -36.05 5.50
CA HIS A 435 1.40 -35.59 4.51
C HIS A 435 2.70 -35.11 5.15
N PRO A 436 3.86 -35.23 4.46
CA PRO A 436 5.16 -34.76 4.94
C PRO A 436 5.18 -33.26 5.24
N GLU A 437 6.01 -32.84 6.19
CA GLU A 437 6.42 -31.44 6.29
C GLU A 437 7.15 -31.04 5.00
N THR A 438 6.71 -29.93 4.40
CA THR A 438 7.32 -29.36 3.20
C THR A 438 7.27 -27.83 3.29
N GLY A 439 7.80 -27.13 2.30
CA GLY A 439 7.81 -25.68 2.34
C GLY A 439 8.64 -25.01 1.26
N LEU A 440 8.59 -23.70 1.30
CA LEU A 440 9.24 -22.74 0.43
C LEU A 440 10.34 -22.01 1.19
N GLU A 441 10.72 -20.83 0.72
CA GLU A 441 11.73 -20.01 1.38
C GLU A 441 11.15 -19.35 2.63
N ASN A 442 9.92 -18.88 2.60
CA ASN A 442 9.34 -18.12 3.71
C ASN A 442 8.12 -18.78 4.35
N THR A 443 7.61 -19.85 3.74
CA THR A 443 6.39 -20.55 4.14
C THR A 443 6.65 -22.03 4.35
N PHE A 444 6.26 -22.55 5.49
CA PHE A 444 6.37 -23.96 5.85
C PHE A 444 4.99 -24.53 6.06
N VAL A 445 4.80 -25.80 5.71
CA VAL A 445 3.50 -26.45 5.80
C VAL A 445 3.59 -27.89 6.25
N GLN A 446 2.55 -28.34 6.94
CA GLN A 446 2.22 -29.75 7.16
C GLN A 446 0.72 -29.92 6.93
N ALA A 447 0.32 -31.03 6.31
CA ALA A 447 -1.09 -31.24 5.98
C ALA A 447 -1.61 -32.62 6.35
N THR A 448 -2.92 -32.69 6.50
CA THR A 448 -3.67 -33.92 6.72
C THR A 448 -4.92 -33.88 5.88
N THR A 449 -5.14 -34.91 5.06
CA THR A 449 -6.39 -35.11 4.33
C THR A 449 -7.23 -36.12 5.10
N LEU A 450 -8.50 -35.80 5.32
CA LEU A 450 -9.48 -36.66 5.99
C LEU A 450 -10.61 -36.98 5.03
N ASP A 451 -10.85 -38.26 4.83
CA ASP A 451 -12.07 -38.78 4.22
C ASP A 451 -13.08 -39.03 5.34
N LEU A 452 -14.02 -38.10 5.52
CA LEU A 452 -14.97 -38.15 6.63
C LEU A 452 -16.01 -39.26 6.44
N ASP A 453 -16.28 -39.66 5.21
CA ASP A 453 -17.16 -40.79 4.90
C ASP A 453 -16.50 -42.11 5.28
N ALA A 454 -15.21 -42.28 5.01
CA ALA A 454 -14.44 -43.45 5.45
C ALA A 454 -14.30 -43.51 6.99
N LEU A 455 -14.16 -42.36 7.65
CA LEU A 455 -14.11 -42.28 9.12
C LEU A 455 -15.49 -42.52 9.78
N SER A 456 -16.59 -42.34 9.05
CA SER A 456 -17.96 -42.50 9.57
C SER A 456 -18.29 -43.94 10.04
N GLY A 457 -17.54 -44.94 9.56
CA GLY A 457 -17.63 -46.33 10.03
C GLY A 457 -17.23 -46.51 11.50
N VAL A 458 -16.47 -45.56 12.05
CA VAL A 458 -16.09 -45.46 13.46
C VAL A 458 -17.06 -44.51 14.19
N ASN A 459 -18.36 -44.86 14.16
CA ASN A 459 -19.49 -44.27 14.90
C ASN A 459 -19.47 -42.74 15.06
N ALA A 460 -20.27 -42.00 14.26
CA ALA A 460 -20.92 -40.70 14.51
C ALA A 460 -20.48 -39.86 15.74
N GLU A 461 -19.20 -39.72 16.05
CA GLU A 461 -18.66 -38.97 17.18
C GLU A 461 -17.95 -37.73 16.66
N PRO A 462 -17.94 -36.64 17.44
CA PRO A 462 -17.11 -35.49 17.16
C PRO A 462 -15.63 -35.85 17.00
N ILE A 463 -14.96 -35.20 16.06
CA ILE A 463 -13.53 -35.38 15.76
C ILE A 463 -12.85 -34.01 15.90
N ALA A 464 -11.93 -33.85 16.86
CA ALA A 464 -11.20 -32.59 17.01
C ALA A 464 -9.93 -32.58 16.17
N PHE A 465 -9.64 -31.42 15.58
CA PHE A 465 -8.33 -31.13 14.99
C PHE A 465 -7.56 -30.18 15.90
N ALA A 466 -6.33 -30.56 16.23
CA ALA A 466 -5.44 -29.77 17.05
C ALA A 466 -4.04 -29.67 16.46
N VAL A 467 -3.31 -28.62 16.84
CA VAL A 467 -1.92 -28.39 16.45
C VAL A 467 -1.02 -28.53 17.67
N ARG A 468 0.10 -29.24 17.52
CA ARG A 468 1.21 -29.25 18.51
C ARG A 468 2.48 -28.72 17.88
N ASN A 469 3.34 -28.13 18.70
CA ASN A 469 4.73 -27.94 18.33
C ASN A 469 5.52 -29.19 18.74
N GLN A 470 6.22 -29.84 17.82
CA GLN A 470 6.93 -31.10 18.11
C GLN A 470 7.98 -30.94 19.21
N ASP A 471 8.65 -29.79 19.25
CA ASP A 471 9.80 -29.54 20.12
C ASP A 471 9.45 -28.81 21.43
N GLY A 472 8.16 -28.66 21.76
CA GLY A 472 7.78 -28.01 23.01
C GLY A 472 6.31 -27.59 23.12
N PRO A 473 5.95 -26.79 24.15
CA PRO A 473 4.58 -26.33 24.35
C PRO A 473 4.12 -25.44 23.20
N ILE A 474 2.80 -25.43 22.95
CA ILE A 474 2.17 -24.55 21.96
C ILE A 474 1.96 -23.13 22.51
N ALA A 475 1.85 -22.96 23.83
CA ALA A 475 1.50 -21.68 24.46
C ALA A 475 2.39 -20.49 24.06
N PRO A 476 3.74 -20.62 23.91
CA PRO A 476 4.60 -19.51 23.47
C PRO A 476 4.29 -19.01 22.06
N TRP A 477 3.59 -19.82 21.27
CA TRP A 477 3.28 -19.55 19.88
C TRP A 477 1.95 -18.82 19.66
N LYS A 478 1.15 -18.64 20.72
CA LYS A 478 -0.20 -18.07 20.64
C LYS A 478 -0.29 -16.64 20.09
N ASN A 479 0.83 -15.94 19.94
CA ASN A 479 0.90 -14.60 19.34
C ASN A 479 1.69 -14.57 18.01
N LYS A 480 1.94 -15.74 17.41
CA LYS A 480 2.81 -15.92 16.23
C LYS A 480 1.99 -16.13 14.95
N ASN A 481 2.63 -16.12 13.80
CA ASN A 481 1.97 -16.27 12.50
C ASN A 481 1.81 -17.76 12.14
N ILE A 482 1.02 -18.48 12.93
CA ILE A 482 0.64 -19.87 12.65
C ILE A 482 -0.82 -19.88 12.26
N ILE A 483 -1.10 -20.51 11.12
CA ILE A 483 -2.41 -20.49 10.49
C ILE A 483 -2.79 -21.92 10.12
N VAL A 484 -4.05 -22.26 10.31
CA VAL A 484 -4.64 -23.54 9.90
C VAL A 484 -5.68 -23.24 8.85
N ASP A 485 -5.37 -23.65 7.63
CA ASP A 485 -6.21 -23.51 6.45
C ASP A 485 -6.96 -24.81 6.21
N VAL A 486 -8.27 -24.73 5.98
CA VAL A 486 -9.14 -25.87 5.68
C VAL A 486 -9.67 -25.72 4.26
N TYR A 487 -9.43 -26.74 3.45
CA TYR A 487 -9.92 -26.83 2.07
C TYR A 487 -10.99 -27.93 2.00
N THR A 488 -12.14 -27.59 1.44
CA THR A 488 -13.24 -28.53 1.20
C THR A 488 -13.44 -28.77 -0.29
N TYR A 489 -14.33 -29.70 -0.63
CA TYR A 489 -14.84 -29.85 -1.98
C TYR A 489 -15.50 -28.54 -2.48
N HIS A 490 -15.38 -28.28 -3.79
CA HIS A 490 -16.10 -27.22 -4.48
C HIS A 490 -16.91 -27.80 -5.63
N GLU A 491 -18.20 -27.44 -5.71
CA GLU A 491 -19.05 -27.82 -6.84
C GLU A 491 -18.45 -27.32 -8.17
N GLY A 492 -18.37 -28.22 -9.16
CA GLY A 492 -17.81 -27.91 -10.47
C GLY A 492 -16.28 -27.91 -10.52
N GLN A 493 -15.59 -28.30 -9.44
CA GLN A 493 -14.13 -28.45 -9.49
C GLN A 493 -13.67 -29.44 -10.55
N THR A 494 -12.50 -29.14 -11.11
CA THR A 494 -11.75 -30.05 -11.97
C THR A 494 -10.47 -30.45 -11.25
N PHE A 495 -9.78 -31.47 -11.74
CA PHE A 495 -8.55 -31.91 -11.09
C PHE A 495 -7.46 -30.82 -11.03
N ASN A 496 -7.46 -29.87 -11.97
CA ASN A 496 -6.50 -28.75 -12.03
C ASN A 496 -6.95 -27.53 -11.24
N SER A 497 -8.16 -27.56 -10.68
CA SER A 497 -8.65 -26.47 -9.88
C SER A 497 -7.82 -26.35 -8.60
N ILE A 498 -7.34 -25.13 -8.35
CA ILE A 498 -6.69 -24.76 -7.10
C ILE A 498 -7.55 -23.70 -6.45
N TYR A 499 -7.94 -23.99 -5.22
CA TYR A 499 -8.81 -23.14 -4.42
C TYR A 499 -8.02 -22.48 -3.30
N ALA A 500 -8.47 -21.30 -2.90
CA ALA A 500 -8.12 -20.71 -1.63
C ALA A 500 -8.70 -21.56 -0.48
N PRO A 501 -8.18 -21.44 0.73
CA PRO A 501 -8.80 -22.07 1.89
C PRO A 501 -10.27 -21.66 2.02
N THR A 502 -11.14 -22.62 2.26
CA THR A 502 -12.54 -22.37 2.61
C THR A 502 -12.63 -21.67 3.96
N TYR A 503 -11.77 -22.08 4.91
CA TYR A 503 -11.64 -21.49 6.23
C TYR A 503 -10.16 -21.30 6.59
N SER A 504 -9.84 -20.25 7.34
CA SER A 504 -8.51 -19.99 7.87
C SER A 504 -8.60 -19.56 9.32
N TYR A 505 -7.94 -20.30 10.21
CA TYR A 505 -7.86 -20.03 11.64
C TYR A 505 -6.45 -19.57 12.00
N GLN A 506 -6.30 -18.54 12.82
CA GLN A 506 -4.98 -18.04 13.22
C GLN A 506 -4.78 -18.30 14.70
N ILE A 507 -3.64 -18.85 15.12
CA ILE A 507 -3.40 -19.15 16.54
C ILE A 507 -3.54 -17.92 17.47
N LYS A 508 -3.40 -16.71 16.91
CA LYS A 508 -3.60 -15.42 17.60
C LYS A 508 -4.99 -15.23 18.17
N THR A 509 -6.02 -15.83 17.57
CA THR A 509 -7.39 -15.78 18.10
C THR A 509 -7.49 -16.55 19.42
N ALA A 510 -6.66 -17.58 19.61
CA ALA A 510 -6.59 -18.41 20.80
C ALA A 510 -5.75 -17.80 21.95
N ALA A 511 -5.21 -16.58 21.78
CA ALA A 511 -4.24 -16.02 22.73
C ALA A 511 -4.75 -15.91 24.19
N ASN A 512 -6.07 -15.80 24.38
CA ASN A 512 -6.69 -15.55 25.68
C ASN A 512 -7.42 -16.76 26.27
N THR A 513 -7.32 -17.95 25.68
CA THR A 513 -8.08 -19.12 26.15
C THR A 513 -7.37 -19.87 27.28
N SER A 514 -6.05 -19.70 27.42
CA SER A 514 -5.27 -20.31 28.50
C SER A 514 -4.06 -19.47 28.89
N SER A 515 -3.80 -19.43 30.20
CA SER A 515 -2.58 -18.86 30.80
C SER A 515 -1.51 -19.92 31.07
N ASN A 516 -1.77 -21.20 30.77
CA ASN A 516 -0.83 -22.27 31.06
C ASN A 516 0.34 -22.25 30.07
N ALA A 517 1.54 -21.95 30.55
CA ALA A 517 2.74 -21.92 29.75
C ALA A 517 3.19 -23.29 29.20
N VAL A 518 2.69 -24.39 29.77
CA VAL A 518 2.98 -25.77 29.33
C VAL A 518 1.88 -26.38 28.48
N ALA A 519 0.88 -25.59 28.06
CA ALA A 519 -0.16 -26.10 27.17
C ALA A 519 0.46 -26.69 25.89
N LEU A 520 0.01 -27.88 25.51
CA LEU A 520 0.64 -28.67 24.45
C LEU A 520 -0.11 -28.56 23.12
N LEU A 521 -1.40 -28.22 23.17
CA LEU A 521 -2.34 -28.35 22.06
C LEU A 521 -3.01 -27.03 21.77
N TRP A 522 -3.13 -26.68 20.49
CA TRP A 522 -4.08 -25.67 20.03
C TRP A 522 -5.24 -26.40 19.36
N HIS A 523 -6.38 -26.51 20.04
CA HIS A 523 -7.63 -27.03 19.49
C HIS A 523 -8.20 -26.00 18.53
N VAL A 524 -8.18 -26.30 17.25
CA VAL A 524 -8.55 -25.35 16.21
C VAL A 524 -10.06 -25.38 16.01
N PHE A 525 -10.59 -26.57 15.70
CA PHE A 525 -12.00 -26.81 15.44
C PHE A 525 -12.36 -28.29 15.70
N THR A 526 -13.65 -28.58 15.67
CA THR A 526 -14.21 -29.92 15.79
C THR A 526 -15.16 -30.21 14.62
N PHE A 527 -15.01 -31.37 13.98
CA PHE A 527 -16.04 -31.91 13.10
C PHE A 527 -17.13 -32.54 13.95
N VAL A 528 -18.34 -31.99 13.92
CA VAL A 528 -19.48 -32.45 14.73
C VAL A 528 -20.55 -33.02 13.79
N PRO A 529 -21.01 -34.27 14.01
CA PRO A 529 -22.16 -34.81 13.28
C PRO A 529 -23.39 -33.90 13.43
N GLN A 530 -24.14 -33.68 12.36
CA GLN A 530 -25.28 -32.76 12.33
C GLN A 530 -26.32 -33.04 13.41
N ASP A 531 -26.58 -34.31 13.70
CA ASP A 531 -27.53 -34.75 14.74
C ASP A 531 -27.02 -34.53 16.17
N LYS A 532 -25.74 -34.18 16.32
CA LYS A 532 -25.08 -33.86 17.60
C LYS A 532 -24.75 -32.37 17.77
N LEU A 533 -25.05 -31.53 16.78
CA LEU A 533 -24.84 -30.09 16.89
C LEU A 533 -25.69 -29.49 18.01
N LEU A 534 -25.08 -28.60 18.78
CA LEU A 534 -25.78 -27.81 19.77
C LEU A 534 -26.65 -26.76 19.09
N ALA A 535 -27.68 -26.27 19.80
CA ALA A 535 -28.54 -25.21 19.28
C ALA A 535 -27.75 -23.94 18.89
N SER A 536 -26.65 -23.66 19.59
CA SER A 536 -25.73 -22.55 19.29
C SER A 536 -24.86 -22.78 18.05
N GLU A 537 -24.78 -24.01 17.55
CA GLU A 537 -23.89 -24.44 16.46
C GLU A 537 -24.64 -24.77 15.18
N ILE A 538 -25.97 -24.64 15.15
CA ILE A 538 -26.80 -24.97 13.97
C ILE A 538 -26.41 -24.13 12.74
N SER A 539 -25.82 -22.95 12.94
CA SER A 539 -25.30 -22.11 11.85
C SER A 539 -23.91 -22.51 11.36
N SER A 540 -23.27 -23.52 11.97
CA SER A 540 -21.95 -23.98 11.56
C SER A 540 -22.00 -24.58 10.15
N PRO A 541 -21.00 -24.31 9.29
CA PRO A 541 -21.02 -24.78 7.92
C PRO A 541 -20.98 -26.32 7.84
N ILE A 542 -21.85 -26.88 7.00
CA ILE A 542 -21.85 -28.30 6.65
C ILE A 542 -20.81 -28.56 5.58
N ILE A 543 -20.02 -29.63 5.74
CA ILE A 543 -19.08 -30.07 4.72
C ILE A 543 -19.86 -30.85 3.66
N GLU A 544 -19.78 -30.38 2.42
CA GLU A 544 -20.48 -30.96 1.30
C GLU A 544 -20.15 -32.45 1.11
N GLY A 545 -21.19 -33.27 0.95
CA GLY A 545 -21.07 -34.72 0.83
C GLY A 545 -21.10 -35.48 2.15
N THR A 546 -21.02 -34.80 3.29
CA THR A 546 -20.95 -35.45 4.62
C THR A 546 -22.13 -35.09 5.52
N ASN A 547 -22.24 -35.79 6.66
CA ASN A 547 -23.11 -35.41 7.78
C ASN A 547 -22.38 -34.58 8.86
N TYR A 548 -21.21 -34.02 8.58
CA TYR A 548 -20.41 -33.27 9.54
C TYR A 548 -20.47 -31.76 9.29
N ALA A 549 -20.45 -31.01 10.38
CA ALA A 549 -20.23 -29.56 10.38
C ALA A 549 -18.88 -29.23 11.02
N ILE A 550 -18.28 -28.11 10.61
CA ILE A 550 -17.04 -27.60 11.22
C ILE A 550 -17.42 -26.57 12.29
N VAL A 551 -17.12 -26.88 13.55
CA VAL A 551 -17.35 -25.98 14.69
C VAL A 551 -16.00 -25.41 15.15
N PRO A 552 -15.76 -24.09 15.01
CA PRO A 552 -14.52 -23.48 15.48
C PRO A 552 -14.45 -23.47 17.01
N VAL A 553 -13.27 -23.73 17.56
CA VAL A 553 -13.01 -23.71 19.02
C VAL A 553 -11.91 -22.71 19.36
N GLU A 554 -10.80 -22.75 18.61
CA GLU A 554 -9.66 -21.83 18.71
C GLU A 554 -9.13 -21.65 20.15
N SER A 555 -8.83 -22.75 20.83
CA SER A 555 -8.41 -22.77 22.24
C SER A 555 -7.08 -23.50 22.48
N ILE A 556 -6.33 -23.02 23.46
CA ILE A 556 -5.04 -23.57 23.92
C ILE A 556 -5.27 -24.53 25.09
N GLU A 557 -5.04 -25.82 24.84
CA GLU A 557 -5.35 -26.93 25.74
C GLU A 557 -4.12 -27.54 26.40
N THR A 558 -4.30 -27.99 27.64
CA THR A 558 -3.21 -28.52 28.47
C THR A 558 -3.13 -30.04 28.45
N SER A 559 -4.23 -30.70 28.10
CA SER A 559 -4.34 -32.16 28.04
C SER A 559 -5.33 -32.63 26.99
N ASP A 560 -5.29 -33.93 26.69
CA ASP A 560 -6.28 -34.59 25.84
C ASP A 560 -7.67 -34.62 26.49
N CYS A 561 -7.74 -34.50 27.81
CA CYS A 561 -9.00 -34.38 28.54
C CYS A 561 -9.65 -33.00 28.34
N ASP A 562 -8.83 -31.93 28.27
CA ASP A 562 -9.37 -30.59 27.95
C ASP A 562 -9.92 -30.55 26.52
N LEU A 563 -9.23 -31.18 25.55
CA LEU A 563 -9.75 -31.38 24.19
C LEU A 563 -11.12 -32.05 24.23
N GLN A 564 -11.24 -33.17 24.95
CA GLN A 564 -12.50 -33.89 25.08
C GLN A 564 -13.60 -33.01 25.68
N ASN A 565 -13.30 -32.29 26.77
CA ASN A 565 -14.26 -31.41 27.43
C ASN A 565 -14.71 -30.23 26.57
N ASN A 566 -13.92 -29.81 25.58
CA ASN A 566 -14.27 -28.76 24.64
C ASN A 566 -14.93 -29.28 23.36
N MET A 567 -14.96 -30.60 23.14
CA MET A 567 -15.74 -31.24 22.07
C MET A 567 -17.15 -31.60 22.48
N TYR A 568 -17.36 -31.92 23.76
CA TYR A 568 -18.63 -32.46 24.26
C TYR A 568 -19.25 -31.55 25.32
N THR A 569 -20.58 -31.48 25.36
CA THR A 569 -21.31 -30.75 26.42
C THR A 569 -21.22 -31.39 27.79
N ASN A 570 -20.99 -32.71 27.84
CA ASN A 570 -20.80 -33.43 29.08
C ASN A 570 -19.31 -33.48 29.40
N GLN A 571 -18.87 -32.55 30.26
CA GLN A 571 -17.48 -32.53 30.73
C GLN A 571 -17.18 -33.77 31.58
N GLU A 572 -16.09 -34.46 31.24
CA GLU A 572 -15.50 -35.48 32.09
C GLU A 572 -14.53 -34.85 33.11
N SER A 573 -14.44 -35.46 34.28
CA SER A 573 -13.52 -35.01 35.33
C SER A 573 -12.08 -35.35 34.93
N CYS A 574 -11.29 -34.34 34.56
CA CYS A 574 -9.85 -34.45 34.33
C CYS A 574 -9.13 -34.49 35.68
N SER A 575 -8.99 -35.68 36.29
CA SER A 575 -8.24 -35.88 37.55
C SER A 575 -6.96 -36.66 37.35
#